data_AF-A0A5R2N185-F1
#
_entry.id   AF-A0A5R2N185-F1
#
_cell.length_a   1.000
_cell.length_b   1.000
_cell.length_c   1.000
_cell.angle_alpha   90.00
_cell.angle_beta   90.00
_cell.angle_gamma   90.00
#
_symmetry.space_group_name_H-M   'P 1'
#
loop_
_entity.id
_entity.type
_entity.pdbx_description
1 polymer ?
#
loop_
_entity_poly.entity_id
_entity_poly.type
_entity_poly.pdbx_seq_one_letter_code
_entity_poly.pdbx_strand_id
1 'polypeptide(L)'
;AAFSFLYPHVAACWRKAGAEIVPFSPLADQAPDEDCDVCWLPGGYPELHAGTLAAAMNFHAGMARFAAKKPVHGECGGFMVLGEALEDAGGETHRMLGLLGHSTSFARRKMNLGYREARLRADCPLGPQGALIRGHEFHYAQMTA
;
A
#
# COMPACT_ATOMS: atom_id res chain seq x y z
N ALA A 1 1.52 11.75 -8.79
CA ALA A 1 1.66 11.43 -7.35
C ALA A 1 1.37 9.95 -7.19
N ALA A 2 2.27 9.19 -6.59
CA ALA A 2 2.15 7.73 -6.50
C ALA A 2 1.06 7.26 -5.53
N PHE A 3 0.79 8.04 -4.47
CA PHE A 3 -0.16 7.69 -3.41
C PHE A 3 -1.10 8.88 -3.14
N SER A 4 -2.19 8.97 -3.89
CA SER A 4 -3.08 10.14 -3.89
C SER A 4 -4.52 9.83 -3.49
N PHE A 5 -4.88 8.56 -3.28
CA PHE A 5 -6.24 8.16 -2.94
C PHE A 5 -6.50 8.26 -1.43
N LEU A 6 -6.18 9.41 -0.85
CA LEU A 6 -6.55 9.73 0.53
C LEU A 6 -7.89 10.46 0.52
N TYR A 7 -8.90 9.84 1.13
CA TYR A 7 -10.21 10.45 1.30
C TYR A 7 -10.19 11.49 2.44
N PRO A 8 -10.56 12.75 2.20
CA PRO A 8 -10.50 13.80 3.22
C PRO A 8 -11.30 13.49 4.49
N HIS A 9 -12.43 12.79 4.36
CA HIS A 9 -13.25 12.39 5.51
C HIS A 9 -12.56 11.36 6.40
N VAL A 10 -11.74 10.45 5.85
CA VAL A 10 -10.95 9.48 6.63
C VAL A 10 -9.89 10.22 7.45
N ALA A 11 -9.13 11.11 6.82
CA ALA A 11 -8.14 11.93 7.52
C ALA A 11 -8.77 12.81 8.61
N ALA A 12 -9.95 13.38 8.35
CA ALA A 12 -10.69 14.15 9.35
C ALA A 12 -11.12 13.29 10.56
N CYS A 13 -11.62 12.08 10.31
CA CYS A 13 -11.97 11.13 11.37
C CYS A 13 -10.77 10.75 12.24
N TRP A 14 -9.62 10.45 11.64
CA TRP A 14 -8.40 10.12 12.38
C TRP A 14 -7.92 11.27 13.26
N ARG A 15 -7.87 12.50 12.71
CA ARG A 15 -7.52 13.69 13.51
C ARG A 15 -8.50 13.92 14.66
N LYS A 16 -9.80 13.75 14.41
CA LYS A 16 -10.84 13.85 15.45
C LYS A 16 -10.67 12.78 16.54
N ALA A 17 -10.16 11.61 16.18
CA ALA A 17 -9.83 10.53 17.13
C ALA A 17 -8.48 10.76 17.85
N GLY A 18 -7.78 11.87 17.60
CA GLY A 18 -6.53 12.23 18.27
C GLY A 18 -5.25 11.80 17.53
N ALA A 19 -5.37 11.25 16.32
CA ALA A 19 -4.19 10.87 15.54
C ALA A 19 -3.52 12.10 14.91
N GLU A 20 -2.19 12.17 15.02
CA GLU A 20 -1.36 13.05 14.21
C GLU A 20 -1.06 12.37 12.86
N ILE A 21 -1.13 13.13 11.77
CA ILE A 21 -0.85 12.62 10.41
C ILE A 21 0.42 13.32 9.92
N VAL A 22 1.52 12.57 9.88
CA VAL A 22 2.83 13.03 9.40
C VAL A 22 3.04 12.54 7.96
N PRO A 23 3.01 13.44 6.95
CA PRO A 23 3.21 13.04 5.56
C PRO A 23 4.69 12.84 5.23
N PHE A 24 4.97 11.89 4.33
CA PHE A 24 6.26 11.73 3.69
C PHE A 24 6.06 11.37 2.21
N SER A 25 7.08 11.54 1.38
CA SER A 25 7.02 11.31 -0.06
C SER A 25 8.04 10.25 -0.52
N PRO A 26 7.59 9.02 -0.82
CA PRO A 26 8.45 8.00 -1.43
C PRO A 26 9.08 8.44 -2.76
N LEU A 27 8.37 9.29 -3.53
CA LEU A 27 8.90 9.85 -4.78
C LEU A 27 10.03 10.87 -4.57
N ALA A 28 10.17 11.39 -3.36
CA ALA A 28 11.29 12.23 -2.95
C ALA A 28 12.33 11.44 -2.14
N ASP A 29 12.29 10.10 -2.23
CA ASP A 29 13.14 9.18 -1.47
C ASP A 29 13.08 9.39 0.05
N GLN A 30 11.90 9.77 0.57
CA GLN A 30 11.69 9.92 2.01
C GLN A 30 11.21 8.61 2.61
N ALA A 31 11.69 8.33 3.82
CA ALA A 31 11.22 7.24 4.67
C ALA A 31 10.06 7.72 5.57
N PRO A 32 9.23 6.80 6.11
CA PRO A 32 8.34 7.15 7.22
C PRO A 32 9.15 7.61 8.44
N ASP A 33 8.59 8.55 9.19
CA ASP A 33 9.16 8.97 10.47
C ASP A 33 9.16 7.79 11.45
N GLU A 34 10.28 7.56 12.13
CA GLU A 34 10.44 6.45 13.05
C GLU A 34 9.68 6.63 14.37
N ASP A 35 9.24 7.85 14.68
CA ASP A 35 8.43 8.14 15.87
C ASP A 35 6.95 7.80 15.65
N CYS A 36 6.47 7.70 14.41
CA CYS A 36 5.09 7.34 14.09
C CYS A 36 4.73 5.91 14.51
N ASP A 37 3.52 5.66 15.00
CA ASP A 37 3.10 4.32 15.47
C ASP A 37 2.73 3.34 14.34
N VAL A 38 2.27 3.86 13.21
CA VAL A 38 1.85 3.09 12.04
C VAL A 38 2.24 3.82 10.76
N CYS A 39 2.66 3.07 9.74
CA CYS A 39 2.84 3.60 8.40
C CYS A 39 1.65 3.21 7.53
N TRP A 40 1.05 4.18 6.86
CA TRP A 40 -0.05 3.94 5.92
C TRP A 40 0.31 4.45 4.52
N LEU A 41 0.30 3.53 3.55
CA LEU A 41 0.47 3.83 2.14
C LEU A 41 -0.90 3.77 1.45
N PRO A 42 -1.53 4.92 1.14
CA PRO A 42 -2.84 4.92 0.48
C PRO A 42 -2.77 4.38 -0.95
N GLY A 43 -3.94 4.21 -1.56
CA GLY A 43 -4.02 3.94 -3.00
C GLY A 43 -3.45 5.08 -3.85
N GLY A 44 -3.21 4.76 -5.13
CA GLY A 44 -2.75 5.73 -6.12
C GLY A 44 -2.28 5.01 -7.37
N TYR A 45 -1.34 5.63 -8.08
CA TYR A 45 -0.79 5.16 -9.35
C TYR A 45 0.74 4.93 -9.27
N PRO A 46 1.23 4.04 -8.38
CA PRO A 46 2.67 3.78 -8.26
C PRO A 46 3.29 3.23 -9.54
N GLU A 47 2.52 2.57 -10.40
CA GLU A 47 2.95 2.02 -11.68
C GLU A 47 3.44 3.09 -12.67
N LEU A 48 2.95 4.33 -12.54
CA LEU A 48 3.43 5.48 -13.34
C LEU A 48 4.79 6.00 -12.85
N HIS A 49 5.25 5.50 -11.71
CA HIS A 49 6.44 5.96 -11.01
C HIS A 49 7.33 4.79 -10.57
N ALA A 50 7.14 3.59 -11.14
CA ALA A 50 7.73 2.34 -10.65
C ALA A 50 9.27 2.40 -10.59
N GLY A 51 9.92 2.90 -11.65
CA GLY A 51 11.37 3.09 -11.66
C GLY A 51 11.88 4.07 -10.62
N THR A 52 11.16 5.18 -10.38
CA THR A 52 11.51 6.15 -9.33
C THR A 52 11.39 5.52 -7.94
N LEU A 53 10.32 4.77 -7.69
CA LEU A 53 10.11 4.08 -6.42
C LEU A 53 11.11 2.94 -6.20
N ALA A 54 11.50 2.23 -7.25
CA ALA A 54 12.53 1.19 -7.19
C ALA A 54 13.92 1.77 -6.89
N ALA A 55 14.20 2.99 -7.36
CA ALA A 55 15.46 3.68 -7.11
C ALA A 55 15.52 4.41 -5.75
N ALA A 56 14.40 4.53 -5.03
CA ALA A 56 14.29 5.26 -3.77
C ALA A 56 14.88 4.45 -2.59
N MET A 57 16.21 4.41 -2.50
CA MET A 57 16.92 3.55 -1.55
C MET A 57 16.68 3.93 -0.08
N ASN A 58 16.55 5.21 0.25
CA ASN A 58 16.25 5.64 1.61
C ASN A 58 14.81 5.28 2.01
N PHE A 59 13.85 5.42 1.09
CA PHE A 59 12.50 4.91 1.28
C PHE A 59 12.50 3.40 1.56
N HIS A 60 13.19 2.60 0.75
CA HIS A 60 13.27 1.14 0.93
C HIS A 60 13.87 0.76 2.29
N ALA A 61 15.05 1.31 2.62
CA ALA A 61 15.72 1.03 3.89
C ALA A 61 14.88 1.50 5.10
N GLY A 62 14.22 2.65 4.97
CA GLY A 62 13.32 3.20 5.97
C GLY A 62 12.11 2.33 6.24
N MET A 63 11.43 1.89 5.19
CA MET A 63 10.28 0.98 5.30
C MET A 63 10.67 -0.37 5.91
N ALA A 64 11.80 -0.94 5.53
CA ALA A 64 12.30 -2.18 6.12
C ALA A 64 12.57 -2.04 7.63
N ARG A 65 13.23 -0.95 8.04
CA ARG A 65 13.45 -0.61 9.46
C ARG A 65 12.15 -0.42 10.23
N PHE A 66 11.19 0.29 9.65
CA PHE A 66 9.90 0.58 10.28
C PHE A 66 9.08 -0.71 10.44
N ALA A 67 8.93 -1.49 9.38
CA ALA A 67 8.16 -2.73 9.35
C ALA A 67 8.70 -3.81 10.29
N ALA A 68 10.00 -3.79 10.60
CA ALA A 68 10.60 -4.69 11.58
C ALA A 68 10.12 -4.45 13.02
N LYS A 69 9.51 -3.28 13.30
CA LYS A 69 9.13 -2.85 14.65
C LYS A 69 7.66 -2.46 14.76
N LYS A 70 7.05 -1.98 13.68
CA LYS A 70 5.77 -1.29 13.67
C LYS A 70 4.92 -1.71 12.47
N PRO A 71 3.58 -1.71 12.58
CA PRO A 71 2.71 -2.14 11.49
C PRO A 71 2.77 -1.21 10.28
N VAL A 72 2.69 -1.80 9.09
CA VAL A 72 2.57 -1.09 7.82
C VAL A 72 1.29 -1.56 7.14
N HIS A 73 0.46 -0.62 6.71
CA HIS A 73 -0.78 -0.89 5.97
C HIS A 73 -0.70 -0.25 4.59
N GLY A 74 -0.97 -1.04 3.55
CA GLY A 74 -0.96 -0.58 2.17
C GLY A 74 -2.27 -0.91 1.46
N GLU A 75 -2.85 0.06 0.77
CA GLU A 75 -4.11 -0.09 0.04
C GLU A 75 -3.90 0.10 -1.45
N CYS A 76 -4.46 -0.78 -2.30
CA CYS A 76 -4.39 -0.66 -3.76
C CYS A 76 -2.95 -0.41 -4.26
N GLY A 77 -2.61 0.80 -4.70
CA GLY A 77 -1.23 1.17 -5.05
C GLY A 77 -0.21 0.98 -3.91
N GLY A 78 -0.59 1.31 -2.66
CA GLY A 78 0.21 0.99 -1.49
C GLY A 78 0.47 -0.52 -1.35
N PHE A 79 -0.57 -1.34 -1.55
CA PHE A 79 -0.46 -2.80 -1.53
C PHE A 79 0.49 -3.34 -2.63
N MET A 80 0.46 -2.75 -3.83
CA MET A 80 1.38 -3.09 -4.92
C MET A 80 2.84 -2.85 -4.52
N VAL A 81 3.13 -1.69 -3.89
CA VAL A 81 4.49 -1.29 -3.49
C VAL A 81 5.00 -2.07 -2.26
N LEU A 82 4.13 -2.63 -1.43
CA LEU A 82 4.53 -3.54 -0.35
C LEU A 82 5.01 -4.91 -0.86
N GLY A 83 4.64 -5.31 -2.07
CA GLY A 83 5.03 -6.57 -2.69
C GLY A 83 6.52 -6.65 -3.04
N GLU A 84 6.94 -7.78 -3.61
CA GLU A 84 8.32 -7.98 -4.08
C GLU A 84 8.61 -7.21 -5.37
N ALA A 85 7.65 -7.17 -6.29
CA ALA A 85 7.81 -6.51 -7.57
C ALA A 85 6.51 -5.93 -8.16
N LEU A 86 6.70 -4.93 -9.01
CA LEU A 86 5.65 -4.30 -9.81
C LEU A 86 6.07 -4.26 -11.28
N GLU A 87 5.33 -4.95 -12.14
CA GLU A 87 5.44 -4.82 -13.60
C GLU A 87 4.58 -3.62 -14.06
N ASP A 88 5.24 -2.63 -14.67
CA ASP A 88 4.58 -1.42 -15.14
C ASP A 88 3.79 -1.63 -16.45
N ALA A 89 3.18 -0.56 -16.97
CA ALA A 89 2.39 -0.63 -18.20
C ALA A 89 3.22 -0.92 -19.47
N GLY A 90 4.55 -0.71 -19.41
CA GLY A 90 5.49 -1.04 -20.47
C GLY A 90 5.99 -2.49 -20.42
N GLY A 91 5.64 -3.24 -19.38
CA GLY A 91 6.14 -4.60 -19.15
C GLY A 91 7.50 -4.65 -18.45
N GLU A 92 8.01 -3.52 -17.97
CA GLU A 92 9.24 -3.51 -17.18
C GLU A 92 8.92 -3.85 -15.72
N THR A 93 9.69 -4.77 -15.15
CA THR A 93 9.52 -5.22 -13.76
C THR A 93 10.47 -4.48 -12.83
N HIS A 94 9.90 -3.85 -11.82
CA HIS A 94 10.60 -3.01 -10.85
C HIS A 94 10.54 -3.66 -9.47
N ARG A 95 11.69 -3.73 -8.79
CA ARG A 95 11.76 -4.24 -7.40
C ARG A 95 11.04 -3.27 -6.46
N MET A 96 10.14 -3.80 -5.64
CA MET A 96 9.39 -3.08 -4.63
C MET A 96 9.89 -3.45 -3.21
N LEU A 97 9.13 -3.14 -2.16
CA LEU A 97 9.63 -3.20 -0.78
C LEU A 97 9.89 -4.63 -0.26
N GLY A 98 9.24 -5.64 -0.85
CA GLY A 98 9.39 -7.05 -0.44
C GLY A 98 8.90 -7.33 0.98
N LEU A 99 7.97 -6.52 1.50
CA LEU A 99 7.37 -6.72 2.82
C LEU A 99 6.24 -7.75 2.78
N LEU A 100 5.67 -7.97 1.60
CA LEU A 100 4.70 -9.02 1.31
C LEU A 100 5.23 -9.85 0.13
N GLY A 101 5.09 -11.17 0.21
CA GLY A 101 5.61 -12.12 -0.78
C GLY A 101 4.76 -12.26 -2.04
N HIS A 102 4.13 -11.18 -2.50
CA HIS A 102 3.36 -11.14 -3.74
C HIS A 102 4.01 -10.20 -4.74
N SER A 103 3.72 -10.40 -6.03
CA SER A 103 4.06 -9.44 -7.08
C SER A 103 2.78 -8.92 -7.75
N THR A 104 2.88 -7.80 -8.43
CA THR A 104 1.74 -7.20 -9.16
C THR A 104 2.13 -6.81 -10.57
N SER A 105 1.18 -6.94 -11.50
CA SER A 105 1.34 -6.53 -12.89
C SER A 105 0.25 -5.56 -13.32
N PHE A 106 0.67 -4.49 -14.00
CA PHE A 106 -0.20 -3.54 -14.68
C PHE A 106 -0.09 -3.63 -16.22
N ALA A 107 0.81 -4.47 -16.74
CA ALA A 107 0.99 -4.67 -18.18
C ALA A 107 -0.27 -5.27 -18.83
N ARG A 108 -0.90 -6.25 -18.16
CA ARG A 108 -2.16 -6.88 -18.60
C ARG A 108 -3.34 -6.33 -17.81
N ARG A 109 -3.92 -5.24 -18.31
CA ARG A 109 -5.06 -4.59 -17.66
C ARG A 109 -6.29 -5.49 -17.71
N LYS A 110 -6.72 -5.98 -16.54
CA LYS A 110 -8.01 -6.66 -16.38
C LYS A 110 -8.81 -5.92 -15.33
N MET A 111 -9.94 -5.34 -15.73
CA MET A 111 -10.83 -4.66 -14.80
C MET A 111 -11.46 -5.68 -13.86
N ASN A 112 -11.18 -5.55 -12.57
CA ASN A 112 -11.89 -6.23 -11.50
C ASN A 112 -12.78 -5.19 -10.83
N LEU A 113 -14.08 -5.47 -10.78
CA LEU A 113 -15.09 -4.57 -10.22
C LEU A 113 -16.14 -5.40 -9.50
N GLY A 114 -16.47 -5.03 -8.28
CA GLY A 114 -17.64 -5.54 -7.58
C GLY A 114 -17.48 -5.71 -6.08
N TYR A 115 -18.55 -6.13 -5.43
CA TYR A 115 -18.55 -6.40 -4.00
C TYR A 115 -17.84 -7.72 -3.68
N ARG A 116 -17.14 -7.71 -2.55
CA ARG A 116 -16.45 -8.88 -1.99
C ARG A 116 -16.85 -9.05 -0.54
N GLU A 117 -16.89 -10.30 -0.12
CA GLU A 117 -17.01 -10.68 1.28
C GLU A 117 -15.78 -11.52 1.64
N ALA A 118 -15.17 -11.22 2.78
CA ALA A 118 -14.06 -11.98 3.31
C ALA A 118 -14.32 -12.34 4.77
N ARG A 119 -13.83 -13.52 5.18
CA ARG A 119 -13.85 -13.95 6.58
C ARG A 119 -12.48 -13.78 7.19
N LEU A 120 -12.39 -13.03 8.28
CA LEU A 120 -11.15 -12.85 9.01
C LEU A 120 -10.66 -14.19 9.59
N ARG A 121 -9.40 -14.52 9.32
CA ARG A 121 -8.79 -15.80 9.74
C ARG A 121 -8.12 -15.69 11.12
N ALA A 122 -7.90 -14.49 11.60
CA ALA A 122 -7.35 -14.16 12.91
C ALA A 122 -7.91 -12.81 13.37
N ASP A 123 -7.75 -12.49 14.66
CA ASP A 123 -8.03 -11.15 15.18
C ASP A 123 -7.12 -10.13 14.50
N CYS A 124 -7.69 -9.01 14.07
CA CYS A 124 -6.92 -7.91 13.48
C CYS A 124 -7.65 -6.57 13.69
N PRO A 125 -7.05 -5.43 13.28
CA PRO A 125 -7.69 -4.12 13.41
C PRO A 125 -9.06 -3.99 12.72
N LEU A 126 -9.40 -4.88 11.78
CA LEU A 126 -10.71 -4.90 11.12
C LEU A 126 -11.79 -5.65 11.91
N GLY A 127 -11.43 -6.44 12.93
CA GLY A 127 -12.37 -7.18 13.75
C GLY A 127 -11.82 -8.51 14.28
N PRO A 128 -12.64 -9.23 15.07
CA PRO A 128 -12.25 -10.53 15.62
C PRO A 128 -12.24 -11.64 14.56
N GLN A 129 -11.52 -12.72 14.84
CA GLN A 129 -11.49 -13.95 14.05
C GLN A 129 -12.92 -14.43 13.76
N GLY A 130 -13.16 -14.81 12.51
CA GLY A 130 -14.46 -15.30 12.06
C GLY A 130 -15.45 -14.21 11.64
N ALA A 131 -15.18 -12.93 11.94
CA ALA A 131 -16.00 -11.82 11.45
C ALA A 131 -16.04 -11.78 9.91
N LEU A 132 -17.19 -11.42 9.37
CA LEU A 132 -17.39 -11.17 7.95
C LEU A 132 -17.20 -9.69 7.67
N ILE A 133 -16.28 -9.37 6.76
CA ILE A 133 -16.07 -8.03 6.25
C ILE A 133 -16.56 -7.95 4.81
N ARG A 134 -17.10 -6.79 4.44
CA ARG A 134 -17.54 -6.51 3.08
C ARG A 134 -16.78 -5.32 2.54
N GLY A 135 -16.39 -5.42 1.29
CA GLY A 135 -15.69 -4.37 0.58
C GLY A 135 -16.13 -4.31 -0.86
N HIS A 136 -15.66 -3.28 -1.55
CA HIS A 136 -15.83 -3.13 -2.98
C HIS A 136 -14.44 -3.05 -3.60
N GLU A 137 -14.15 -3.93 -4.56
CA GLU A 137 -12.89 -3.86 -5.30
C GLU A 137 -13.09 -3.13 -6.62
N PHE A 138 -12.10 -2.30 -6.97
CA PHE A 138 -11.98 -1.67 -8.28
C PHE A 138 -10.50 -1.48 -8.61
N HIS A 139 -9.96 -2.31 -9.48
CA HIS A 139 -8.58 -2.19 -9.93
C HIS A 139 -8.34 -2.88 -11.28
N TYR A 140 -7.30 -2.42 -11.98
CA TYR A 140 -6.82 -3.03 -13.23
C TYR A 140 -5.61 -3.95 -13.01
N ALA A 141 -4.88 -3.75 -11.92
CA ALA A 141 -3.70 -4.53 -11.58
C ALA A 141 -4.09 -5.99 -11.28
N GLN A 142 -3.20 -6.91 -11.63
CA GLN A 142 -3.32 -8.31 -11.29
C GLN A 142 -2.24 -8.69 -10.27
N MET A 143 -2.60 -9.46 -9.25
CA MET A 143 -1.61 -10.10 -8.40
C MET A 143 -1.03 -11.31 -9.13
N THR A 144 0.29 -11.42 -9.12
CA THR A 144 1.04 -12.56 -9.65
C THR A 144 1.73 -13.29 -8.51
N ALA A 145 2.17 -14.52 -8.79
CA ALA A 145 3.03 -15.27 -7.87
C ALA A 145 4.33 -14.50 -7.61
#